data_AF-A0A8J4T0N6-F1
#
_entry.id   AF-A0A8J4T0N6-F1
#
_cell.length_a   1.000
_cell.length_b   1.000
_cell.length_c   1.000
_cell.angle_alpha   90.00
_cell.angle_beta   90.00
_cell.angle_gamma   90.00
#
_symmetry.space_group_name_H-M   'P 1'
#
loop_
_entity.id
_entity.type
_entity.pdbx_description
1 polymer ?
#
loop_
_entity_poly.entity_id
_entity_poly.type
_entity_poly.pdbx_seq_one_letter_code
_entity_poly.pdbx_strand_id
1 'polypeptide(L)'
;MGPIHRVRYLGLDFTWKGRASDGSVQFITEALGRLIKATLKSRQQRGVLIAFLLHRLTHRLVHGYVKHGVLRTTDQLVRAAYRGLARLPADSSNAFVYTPVKFGGLGSPCLAVQIPRCSGSALLDCWKLTIRPYSVCEHSSFRRILHALSQPVCIGSMAVSSETEAVAAWFDRWRVSADGADVPEVELTSEPAIGCTIRETCFYEFTCAAVS
;
A
#
# COMPACT_ATOMS: atom_id res chain seq x y z
N MET A 1 -17.70 -15.18 21.94
CA MET A 1 -17.14 -13.88 22.39
C MET A 1 -18.10 -12.77 22.03
N GLY A 2 -18.41 -11.86 22.96
CA GLY A 2 -19.32 -10.73 22.69
C GLY A 2 -18.72 -9.67 21.76
N PRO A 3 -19.54 -8.77 21.19
CA PRO A 3 -19.09 -7.74 20.23
C PRO A 3 -18.12 -6.69 20.79
N ILE A 4 -17.93 -6.66 22.11
CA ILE A 4 -17.11 -5.67 22.83
C ILE A 4 -15.69 -6.21 23.09
N HIS A 5 -15.48 -7.52 22.99
CA HIS A 5 -14.18 -8.12 23.32
C HIS A 5 -13.14 -7.79 22.25
N ARG A 6 -12.15 -6.98 22.62
CA ARG A 6 -11.00 -6.60 21.78
C ARG A 6 -9.74 -7.22 22.34
N VAL A 7 -8.97 -7.89 21.49
CA VAL A 7 -7.66 -8.45 21.83
C VAL A 7 -6.61 -7.62 21.13
N ARG A 8 -5.61 -7.15 21.88
CA ARG A 8 -4.49 -6.40 21.31
C ARG A 8 -3.35 -7.33 20.97
N TYR A 9 -2.95 -7.36 19.70
CA TYR A 9 -1.85 -8.17 19.19
C TYR A 9 -0.99 -7.32 18.26
N LEU A 10 0.33 -7.34 18.43
CA LEU A 10 1.29 -6.50 17.67
C LEU A 10 0.95 -4.99 17.69
N GLY A 11 0.30 -4.52 18.76
CA GLY A 11 -0.16 -3.13 18.88
C GLY A 11 -1.36 -2.77 18.00
N LEU A 12 -2.07 -3.77 17.48
CA LEU A 12 -3.32 -3.66 16.72
C LEU A 12 -4.45 -4.31 17.50
N ASP A 13 -5.66 -3.79 17.35
CA ASP A 13 -6.84 -4.32 18.01
C ASP A 13 -7.59 -5.26 17.07
N PHE A 14 -7.85 -6.48 17.56
CA PHE A 14 -8.61 -7.50 16.87
C PHE A 14 -9.92 -7.73 17.61
N THR A 15 -11.00 -7.81 16.84
CA THR A 15 -12.32 -8.26 17.27
C THR A 15 -12.53 -9.70 16.77
N TRP A 16 -13.57 -10.38 17.25
CA TRP A 16 -13.93 -11.72 16.75
C TRP A 16 -14.20 -11.77 15.23
N LYS A 17 -14.57 -10.63 14.60
CA LYS A 17 -14.72 -10.49 13.14
C LYS A 17 -13.40 -10.31 12.38
N GLY A 18 -12.28 -10.23 13.10
CA GLY A 18 -10.97 -9.86 12.57
C GLY A 18 -10.56 -8.47 13.03
N ARG A 19 -9.71 -7.82 12.23
CA ARG A 19 -9.11 -6.54 12.60
C ARG A 19 -10.15 -5.43 12.81
N ALA A 20 -10.07 -4.72 13.93
CA ALA A 20 -10.91 -3.56 14.19
C ALA A 20 -10.52 -2.40 13.25
N SER A 21 -11.44 -1.47 12.94
CA SER A 21 -11.07 -0.32 12.11
C SER A 21 -10.04 0.53 12.84
N ASP A 22 -8.89 0.77 12.21
CA ASP A 22 -7.71 1.24 12.94
C ASP A 22 -7.66 2.76 13.18
N GLY A 23 -8.70 3.51 12.83
CA GLY A 23 -8.63 4.98 12.83
C GLY A 23 -7.38 5.49 12.10
N SER A 24 -6.91 4.78 11.06
CA SER A 24 -5.60 5.00 10.44
C SER A 24 -5.45 6.43 9.93
N VAL A 25 -6.50 6.96 9.29
CA VAL A 25 -6.57 8.35 8.84
C VAL A 25 -6.44 9.32 10.02
N GLN A 26 -7.16 9.10 11.12
CA GLN A 26 -7.07 9.96 12.32
C GLN A 26 -5.67 9.94 12.92
N PHE A 27 -5.09 8.75 13.08
CA PHE A 27 -3.72 8.58 13.57
C PHE A 27 -2.70 9.36 12.73
N ILE A 28 -2.86 9.34 11.41
CA ILE A 28 -1.94 10.02 10.49
C ILE A 28 -2.13 11.52 10.54
N THR A 29 -3.38 12.00 10.53
CA THR A 29 -3.68 13.43 10.67
C THR A 29 -3.11 13.99 11.96
N GLU A 30 -3.26 13.28 13.09
CA GLU A 30 -2.66 13.68 14.36
C GLU A 30 -1.13 13.65 14.33
N ALA A 31 -0.54 12.58 13.79
CA ALA A 31 0.91 12.43 13.72
C ALA A 31 1.55 13.49 12.81
N LEU A 32 0.93 13.79 11.67
CA LEU A 32 1.35 14.84 10.75
C LEU A 32 1.18 16.22 11.39
N GLY A 33 0.06 16.47 12.07
CA GLY A 33 -0.15 17.73 12.80
C GLY A 33 0.91 17.98 13.86
N ARG A 34 1.32 16.95 14.61
CA ARG A 34 2.43 17.03 15.58
C ARG A 34 3.77 17.28 14.88
N LEU A 35 4.01 16.62 13.75
CA LEU A 35 5.26 16.78 12.99
C LEU A 35 5.41 18.19 12.40
N ILE A 36 4.33 18.75 11.86
CA ILE A 36 4.30 20.10 11.27
C ILE A 36 4.49 21.16 12.36
N LYS A 37 3.88 20.97 13.54
CA LYS A 37 4.02 21.87 14.68
C LYS A 37 5.40 21.82 15.33
N ALA A 38 6.13 20.72 15.18
CA ALA A 38 7.46 20.57 15.78
C ALA A 38 8.45 21.59 15.17
N THR A 39 9.26 22.22 16.03
CA THR A 39 10.30 23.20 15.66
C THR A 39 11.55 22.51 15.07
N LEU A 40 11.34 21.71 14.03
CA LEU A 40 12.39 20.95 13.35
C LEU A 40 12.69 21.57 11.98
N LYS A 41 13.92 21.36 11.49
CA LYS A 41 14.27 21.75 10.12
C LYS A 41 13.45 20.91 9.14
N SER A 42 12.91 21.52 8.09
CA SER A 42 12.10 20.85 7.06
C SER A 42 12.72 19.57 6.49
N ARG A 43 14.05 19.55 6.32
CA ARG A 43 14.79 18.34 5.91
C ARG A 43 14.69 17.20 6.93
N GLN A 44 14.82 17.53 8.22
CA GLN A 44 14.67 16.56 9.32
C GLN A 44 13.23 16.08 9.45
N GLN A 45 12.24 16.97 9.29
CA GLN A 45 10.82 16.59 9.31
C GLN A 45 10.50 15.53 8.25
N ARG A 46 11.01 15.69 7.02
CA ARG A 46 10.86 14.67 5.96
C ARG A 46 11.56 13.35 6.30
N GLY A 47 12.76 13.43 6.87
CA GLY A 47 13.48 12.23 7.35
C GLY A 47 12.66 11.46 8.39
N VAL A 48 12.05 12.16 9.35
CA VAL A 48 11.18 11.56 10.37
C VAL A 48 9.90 10.98 9.75
N LEU A 49 9.33 11.67 8.78
CA LEU A 49 8.15 11.20 8.05
C LEU A 49 8.42 9.85 7.36
N ILE A 50 9.51 9.73 6.59
CA ILE A 50 9.85 8.45 5.92
C ILE A 50 10.23 7.38 6.94
N ALA A 51 11.22 7.66 7.78
CA ALA A 51 11.85 6.64 8.59
C ALA A 51 10.93 6.09 9.68
N PHE A 52 10.11 6.96 10.29
CA PHE A 52 9.29 6.58 11.43
C PHE A 52 7.81 6.52 11.10
N LEU A 53 7.23 7.60 10.55
CA LEU A 53 5.77 7.65 10.38
C LEU A 53 5.29 6.68 9.30
N LEU A 54 5.92 6.68 8.11
CA LEU A 54 5.55 5.76 7.03
C LEU A 54 5.82 4.30 7.41
N HIS A 55 6.91 4.02 8.11
CA HIS A 55 7.18 2.65 8.58
C HIS A 55 6.12 2.17 9.59
N ARG A 56 5.72 3.01 10.55
CA ARG A 56 4.64 2.67 11.50
C ARG A 56 3.30 2.48 10.78
N LEU A 57 3.04 3.29 9.77
CA LEU A 57 1.81 3.28 8.99
C LEU A 57 1.74 2.01 8.12
N THR A 58 2.80 1.67 7.40
CA THR A 58 2.91 0.44 6.61
C THR A 58 2.79 -0.80 7.48
N HIS A 59 3.51 -0.86 8.61
CA HIS A 59 3.35 -1.94 9.59
C HIS A 59 1.89 -2.09 10.01
N ARG A 60 1.21 -0.99 10.34
CA ARG A 60 -0.23 -1.05 10.63
C ARG A 60 -0.96 -1.61 9.43
N LEU A 61 -0.91 -1.02 8.26
CA LEU A 61 -1.81 -1.38 7.16
C LEU A 61 -1.56 -2.78 6.55
N VAL A 62 -0.35 -3.34 6.64
CA VAL A 62 -0.03 -4.68 6.09
C VAL A 62 -0.76 -5.81 6.82
N HIS A 63 -0.94 -5.69 8.15
CA HIS A 63 -1.50 -6.75 9.00
C HIS A 63 -3.04 -6.89 8.90
N GLY A 64 -3.67 -6.41 7.83
CA GLY A 64 -5.12 -6.48 7.69
C GLY A 64 -5.62 -6.01 6.34
N TYR A 65 -6.88 -6.31 6.06
CA TYR A 65 -7.52 -5.86 4.84
C TYR A 65 -7.92 -4.38 4.96
N VAL A 66 -7.37 -3.53 4.09
CA VAL A 66 -7.65 -2.10 4.06
C VAL A 66 -8.36 -1.74 2.76
N LYS A 67 -9.47 -1.00 2.85
CA LYS A 67 -10.19 -0.53 1.68
C LYS A 67 -9.35 0.47 0.88
N HIS A 68 -9.37 0.39 -0.44
CA HIS A 68 -8.64 1.30 -1.33
C HIS A 68 -8.93 2.78 -1.08
N GLY A 69 -10.19 3.15 -0.80
CA GLY A 69 -10.54 4.54 -0.47
C GLY A 69 -9.80 5.09 0.75
N VAL A 70 -9.55 4.24 1.76
CA VAL A 70 -8.78 4.63 2.95
C VAL A 70 -7.29 4.75 2.63
N LEU A 71 -6.76 3.89 1.76
CA LEU A 71 -5.37 3.99 1.29
C LEU A 71 -5.15 5.26 0.49
N ARG A 72 -6.09 5.61 -0.40
CA ARG A 72 -6.02 6.81 -1.25
C ARG A 72 -6.06 8.09 -0.42
N THR A 73 -7.02 8.21 0.51
CA THR A 73 -7.11 9.39 1.39
C THR A 73 -5.86 9.54 2.26
N THR A 74 -5.37 8.42 2.79
CA THR A 74 -4.13 8.39 3.57
C THR A 74 -2.93 8.85 2.76
N ASP A 75 -2.79 8.33 1.54
CA ASP A 75 -1.68 8.67 0.65
C ASP A 75 -1.74 10.14 0.18
N GLN A 76 -2.94 10.68 -0.06
CA GLN A 76 -3.16 12.10 -0.33
C GLN A 76 -2.70 13.00 0.84
N LEU A 77 -3.03 12.63 2.09
CA LEU A 77 -2.58 13.37 3.28
C LEU A 77 -1.06 13.34 3.42
N VAL A 78 -0.44 12.18 3.21
CA VAL A 78 1.02 12.02 3.22
C VAL A 78 1.65 12.90 2.14
N ARG A 79 1.16 12.85 0.90
CA ARG A 79 1.66 13.69 -0.21
C ARG A 79 1.52 15.18 0.06
N ALA A 80 0.37 15.61 0.56
CA ALA A 80 0.13 17.01 0.91
C ALA A 80 1.11 17.50 1.99
N ALA A 81 1.31 16.70 3.05
CA ALA A 81 2.31 17.01 4.06
C ALA A 81 3.73 17.02 3.49
N TYR A 82 4.04 16.08 2.60
CA TYR A 82 5.34 16.00 1.92
C TYR A 82 5.65 17.28 1.12
N ARG A 83 4.68 17.74 0.32
CA ARG A 83 4.76 18.99 -0.44
C ARG A 83 4.90 20.19 0.48
N GLY A 84 4.09 20.27 1.54
CA GLY A 84 4.16 21.37 2.52
C GLY A 84 5.51 21.44 3.22
N LEU A 85 6.05 20.29 3.66
CA LEU A 85 7.37 20.19 4.29
C LEU A 85 8.52 20.51 3.33
N ALA A 86 8.34 20.27 2.03
CA ALA A 86 9.34 20.58 1.02
C ALA A 86 9.15 21.95 0.37
N ARG A 87 8.05 22.66 0.67
CA ARG A 87 7.63 23.91 0.04
C ARG A 87 7.48 23.78 -1.48
N LEU A 88 6.94 22.64 -1.93
CA LEU A 88 6.65 22.41 -3.34
C LEU A 88 5.29 23.03 -3.74
N PRO A 89 5.17 23.54 -4.98
CA PRO A 89 3.88 23.91 -5.56
C PRO A 89 2.89 22.75 -5.58
N ALA A 90 1.60 23.07 -5.58
CA ALA A 90 0.53 22.07 -5.68
C ALA A 90 0.62 21.28 -7.01
N ASP A 91 1.07 21.93 -8.08
CA ASP A 91 1.19 21.38 -9.44
C ASP A 91 2.38 20.42 -9.63
N SER A 92 3.07 20.07 -8.54
CA SER A 92 4.22 19.16 -8.63
C SER A 92 3.75 17.73 -8.85
N SER A 93 4.30 17.08 -9.87
CA SER A 93 3.89 15.73 -10.27
C SER A 93 4.02 14.71 -9.13
N ASN A 94 3.02 13.83 -9.00
CA ASN A 94 3.04 12.76 -8.01
C ASN A 94 4.19 11.78 -8.26
N ALA A 95 4.53 11.54 -9.53
CA ALA A 95 5.65 10.69 -9.92
C ALA A 95 6.99 11.19 -9.35
N PHE A 96 7.19 12.51 -9.29
CA PHE A 96 8.37 13.10 -8.65
C PHE A 96 8.46 12.79 -7.15
N VAL A 97 7.31 12.80 -6.45
CA VAL A 97 7.24 12.51 -5.01
C VAL A 97 7.63 11.05 -4.73
N TYR A 98 7.21 10.11 -5.59
CA TYR A 98 7.45 8.68 -5.38
C TYR A 98 8.79 8.18 -5.90
N THR A 99 9.35 8.84 -6.91
CA THR A 99 10.66 8.48 -7.46
C THR A 99 11.73 8.56 -6.35
N PRO A 100 12.62 7.56 -6.20
CA PRO A 100 13.61 7.55 -5.14
C PRO A 100 14.66 8.64 -5.33
N VAL A 101 15.29 9.04 -4.22
CA VAL A 101 16.30 10.11 -4.18
C VAL A 101 17.49 9.84 -5.09
N LYS A 102 17.83 8.57 -5.34
CA LYS A 102 18.92 8.16 -6.25
C LYS A 102 18.70 8.64 -7.69
N PHE A 103 17.43 8.73 -8.11
CA PHE A 103 17.06 9.20 -9.45
C PHE A 103 16.63 10.68 -9.44
N GLY A 104 16.83 11.41 -8.34
CA GLY A 104 16.50 12.83 -8.23
C GLY A 104 15.10 13.14 -7.70
N GLY A 105 14.31 12.14 -7.31
CA GLY A 105 12.98 12.34 -6.70
C GLY A 105 13.01 12.52 -5.17
N LEU A 106 11.84 12.50 -4.52
CA LEU A 106 11.73 12.66 -3.05
C LEU A 106 11.78 11.35 -2.26
N GLY A 107 11.53 10.21 -2.89
CA GLY A 107 11.61 8.89 -2.29
C GLY A 107 10.53 8.56 -1.26
N SER A 108 9.33 9.12 -1.41
CA SER A 108 8.17 8.64 -0.64
C SER A 108 7.66 7.33 -1.25
N PRO A 109 7.41 6.26 -0.49
CA PRO A 109 6.65 5.13 -1.00
C PRO A 109 5.19 5.52 -1.33
N CYS A 110 4.63 4.93 -2.39
CA CYS A 110 3.20 5.00 -2.68
C CYS A 110 2.48 3.90 -1.89
N LEU A 111 1.64 4.31 -0.93
CA LEU A 111 0.96 3.36 -0.03
C LEU A 111 -0.07 2.49 -0.77
N ALA A 112 -0.73 3.07 -1.77
CA ALA A 112 -1.70 2.36 -2.61
C ALA A 112 -1.05 1.20 -3.39
N VAL A 113 0.23 1.31 -3.73
CA VAL A 113 0.98 0.27 -4.44
C VAL A 113 1.65 -0.70 -3.46
N GLN A 114 2.35 -0.17 -2.46
CA GLN A 114 3.17 -0.97 -1.56
C GLN A 114 2.33 -1.90 -0.66
N ILE A 115 1.18 -1.45 -0.16
CA ILE A 115 0.42 -2.21 0.84
C ILE A 115 -0.23 -3.47 0.27
N PRO A 116 -0.96 -3.44 -0.86
CA PRO A 116 -1.52 -4.67 -1.43
C PRO A 116 -0.43 -5.69 -1.74
N ARG A 117 0.73 -5.24 -2.22
CA ARG A 117 1.90 -6.09 -2.49
C ARG A 117 2.45 -6.75 -1.23
N CYS A 118 2.76 -5.96 -0.20
CA CYS A 118 3.30 -6.47 1.06
C CYS A 118 2.30 -7.34 1.83
N SER A 119 1.00 -7.01 1.76
CA SER A 119 -0.06 -7.80 2.39
C SER A 119 -0.26 -9.13 1.66
N GLY A 120 -0.22 -9.14 0.33
CA GLY A 120 -0.25 -10.36 -0.48
C GLY A 120 0.94 -11.27 -0.20
N SER A 121 2.17 -10.74 -0.18
CA SER A 121 3.37 -11.55 0.12
C SER A 121 3.34 -12.09 1.54
N ALA A 122 2.98 -11.28 2.54
CA ALA A 122 2.87 -11.71 3.93
C ALA A 122 1.82 -12.83 4.11
N LEU A 123 0.68 -12.73 3.41
CA LEU A 123 -0.33 -13.76 3.44
C LEU A 123 0.18 -15.06 2.81
N LEU A 124 0.87 -14.98 1.68
CA LEU A 124 1.48 -16.13 1.01
C LEU A 124 2.55 -16.80 1.88
N ASP A 125 3.33 -16.04 2.63
CA ASP A 125 4.35 -16.59 3.52
C ASP A 125 3.73 -17.24 4.76
N CYS A 126 2.69 -16.64 5.35
CA CYS A 126 1.87 -17.30 6.39
C CYS A 126 1.28 -18.62 5.87
N TRP A 127 0.87 -18.66 4.60
CA TRP A 127 0.36 -19.86 3.95
C TRP A 127 1.38 -20.98 3.82
N LYS A 128 2.65 -20.66 3.54
CA LYS A 128 3.72 -21.66 3.47
C LYS A 128 4.08 -22.26 4.83
N LEU A 129 3.93 -21.47 5.90
CA LEU A 129 4.31 -21.85 7.26
C LEU A 129 3.25 -22.66 8.01
N THR A 130 2.00 -22.66 7.54
CA THR A 130 0.88 -23.33 8.21
C THR A 130 0.51 -24.62 7.50
N ILE A 131 0.31 -25.71 8.24
CA ILE A 131 -0.31 -26.95 7.72
C ILE A 131 -1.62 -26.57 7.03
N ARG A 132 -1.74 -26.88 5.72
CA ARG A 132 -2.87 -26.57 4.82
C ARG A 132 -4.21 -26.40 5.57
N PRO A 133 -4.70 -25.17 5.83
CA PRO A 133 -6.01 -24.99 6.43
C PRO A 133 -7.05 -25.02 5.31
N TYR A 134 -7.29 -26.21 4.74
CA TYR A 134 -8.28 -26.43 3.68
C TYR A 134 -9.63 -25.76 4.01
N SER A 135 -10.04 -25.83 5.28
CA SER A 135 -11.26 -25.22 5.81
C SER A 135 -11.30 -23.69 5.78
N VAL A 136 -10.16 -23.00 5.86
CA VAL A 136 -10.11 -21.53 5.79
C VAL A 136 -10.23 -21.06 4.34
N CYS A 137 -9.65 -21.81 3.41
CA CYS A 137 -9.65 -21.52 1.97
C CYS A 137 -11.04 -21.65 1.31
N GLU A 138 -11.92 -22.47 1.89
CA GLU A 138 -13.30 -22.62 1.40
C GLU A 138 -14.21 -21.46 1.81
N HIS A 139 -13.85 -20.71 2.86
CA HIS A 139 -14.72 -19.66 3.37
C HIS A 139 -14.80 -18.48 2.39
N SER A 140 -16.02 -18.09 2.01
CA SER A 140 -16.29 -17.02 1.03
C SER A 140 -15.64 -15.68 1.40
N SER A 141 -15.69 -15.30 2.68
CA SER A 141 -15.03 -14.12 3.24
C SER A 141 -13.52 -14.11 2.98
N PHE A 142 -12.88 -15.27 3.11
CA PHE A 142 -11.44 -15.40 2.94
C PHE A 142 -11.06 -15.42 1.46
N ARG A 143 -11.83 -16.10 0.60
CA ARG A 143 -11.67 -16.02 -0.87
C ARG A 143 -11.77 -14.59 -1.39
N ARG A 144 -12.69 -13.78 -0.85
CA ARG A 144 -12.81 -12.36 -1.21
C ARG A 144 -11.57 -11.54 -0.86
N ILE A 145 -10.98 -11.79 0.31
CA ILE A 145 -9.75 -11.12 0.74
C ILE A 145 -8.58 -11.55 -0.14
N LEU A 146 -8.44 -12.86 -0.38
CA LEU A 146 -7.45 -13.40 -1.30
C LEU A 146 -7.55 -12.77 -2.68
N HIS A 147 -8.76 -12.79 -3.27
CA HIS A 147 -9.00 -12.23 -4.58
C HIS A 147 -8.62 -10.75 -4.64
N ALA A 148 -9.00 -9.95 -3.64
CA ALA A 148 -8.66 -8.54 -3.59
C ALA A 148 -7.15 -8.29 -3.45
N LEU A 149 -6.43 -9.15 -2.72
CA LEU A 149 -4.97 -9.05 -2.56
C LEU A 149 -4.19 -9.59 -3.76
N SER A 150 -4.77 -10.51 -4.53
CA SER A 150 -4.16 -11.05 -5.75
C SER A 150 -4.37 -10.17 -6.97
N GLN A 151 -5.18 -9.09 -6.88
CA GLN A 151 -5.35 -8.17 -7.98
C GLN A 151 -4.01 -7.50 -8.32
N PRO A 152 -3.61 -7.50 -9.61
CA PRO A 152 -2.38 -6.85 -10.01
C PRO A 152 -2.48 -5.36 -9.73
N VAL A 153 -1.45 -4.80 -9.11
CA VAL A 153 -1.37 -3.35 -8.88
C VAL A 153 -0.71 -2.71 -10.08
N CYS A 154 -1.43 -1.82 -10.76
CA CYS A 154 -0.93 -1.11 -11.94
C CYS A 154 -0.48 0.31 -11.56
N ILE A 155 0.64 0.76 -12.14
CA ILE A 155 1.03 2.17 -12.16
C ILE A 155 0.83 2.65 -13.59
N GLY A 156 -0.33 3.26 -13.86
CA GLY A 156 -0.72 3.59 -15.25
C GLY A 156 -1.00 2.32 -16.02
N SER A 157 -0.31 2.09 -17.13
CA SER A 157 -0.46 0.87 -17.95
C SER A 157 0.41 -0.31 -17.51
N MET A 158 1.36 -0.11 -16.56
CA MET A 158 2.31 -1.15 -16.16
C MET A 158 1.87 -1.85 -14.88
N ALA A 159 1.64 -3.16 -14.94
CA ALA A 159 1.42 -3.98 -13.75
C ALA A 159 2.74 -4.23 -13.00
N VAL A 160 2.72 -4.12 -11.68
CA VAL A 160 3.94 -4.07 -10.88
C VAL A 160 3.99 -5.19 -9.87
N SER A 161 4.93 -6.11 -10.04
CA SER A 161 5.11 -7.29 -9.20
C SER A 161 6.33 -7.20 -8.26
N SER A 162 7.40 -6.52 -8.68
CA SER A 162 8.63 -6.30 -7.89
C SER A 162 8.82 -4.84 -7.44
N GLU A 163 9.59 -4.61 -6.38
CA GLU A 163 9.85 -3.25 -5.88
C GLU A 163 10.67 -2.44 -6.90
N THR A 164 11.60 -3.11 -7.57
CA THR A 164 12.41 -2.55 -8.65
C THR A 164 11.56 -2.14 -9.86
N GLU A 165 10.56 -2.94 -10.24
CA GLU A 165 9.58 -2.55 -11.26
C GLU A 165 8.77 -1.32 -10.81
N ALA A 166 8.41 -1.23 -9.53
CA ALA A 166 7.65 -0.08 -9.02
C ALA A 166 8.46 1.21 -9.17
N VAL A 167 9.75 1.14 -8.81
CA VAL A 167 10.68 2.25 -8.93
C VAL A 167 10.90 2.65 -10.39
N ALA A 168 11.10 1.67 -11.28
CA ALA A 168 11.26 1.92 -12.71
C ALA A 168 10.01 2.58 -13.31
N ALA A 169 8.83 2.04 -13.02
CA ALA A 169 7.56 2.59 -13.49
C ALA A 169 7.32 4.03 -13.02
N TRP A 170 7.66 4.35 -11.76
CA TRP A 170 7.57 5.72 -11.26
C TRP A 170 8.56 6.67 -11.93
N PHE A 171 9.79 6.20 -12.14
CA PHE A 171 10.83 6.97 -12.81
C PHE A 171 10.49 7.26 -14.28
N ASP A 172 10.05 6.25 -15.03
CA ASP A 172 9.63 6.40 -16.42
C ASP A 172 8.46 7.38 -16.53
N ARG A 173 7.50 7.28 -15.61
CA ARG A 173 6.35 8.18 -15.56
C ARG A 173 6.74 9.60 -15.24
N TRP A 174 7.69 9.80 -14.31
CA TRP A 174 8.22 11.13 -14.03
C TRP A 174 8.95 11.72 -15.24
N ARG A 175 9.74 10.89 -15.95
CA ARG A 175 10.47 11.29 -17.16
C ARG A 175 9.54 11.72 -18.30
N VAL A 176 8.42 11.02 -18.50
CA VAL A 176 7.41 11.35 -19.51
C VAL A 176 6.65 12.64 -19.15
N SER A 177 6.47 12.91 -17.85
CA SER A 177 5.77 14.08 -17.31
C SER A 177 6.60 15.39 -17.38
N ALA A 178 7.40 15.59 -18.42
CA ALA A 178 8.35 16.70 -18.56
C ALA A 178 7.72 18.10 -18.34
N ASP A 179 6.42 18.25 -18.55
CA ASP A 179 5.67 19.51 -18.42
C ASP A 179 5.12 19.77 -16.99
N GLY A 180 5.39 18.88 -16.03
CA GLY A 180 4.82 18.96 -14.67
C GLY A 180 3.33 18.58 -14.58
N ALA A 181 2.65 18.42 -15.73
CA ALA A 181 1.26 17.95 -15.78
C ALA A 181 1.12 16.53 -15.24
N ASP A 182 0.35 16.37 -14.17
CA ASP A 182 0.11 15.07 -13.55
C ASP A 182 -0.68 14.14 -14.50
N VAL A 183 -0.08 13.01 -14.88
CA VAL A 183 -0.80 11.91 -15.53
C VAL A 183 -1.77 11.30 -14.50
N PRO A 184 -3.05 11.04 -14.84
CA PRO A 184 -4.12 10.66 -13.90
C PRO A 184 -3.69 9.62 -12.87
N GLU A 185 -4.03 9.88 -11.60
CA GLU A 185 -3.67 9.09 -10.41
C GLU A 185 -3.73 7.58 -10.65
N VAL A 186 -2.84 6.81 -10.01
CA VAL A 186 -2.81 5.34 -10.07
C VAL A 186 -4.22 4.76 -10.08
N GLU A 187 -4.69 4.40 -11.27
CA GLU A 187 -5.90 3.61 -11.43
C GLU A 187 -5.48 2.20 -11.04
N LEU A 188 -5.85 1.84 -9.81
CA LEU A 188 -6.00 0.43 -9.45
C LEU A 188 -7.17 -0.06 -10.28
N THR A 189 -6.93 -0.39 -11.55
CA THR A 189 -7.97 -0.85 -12.44
C THR A 189 -8.55 -2.12 -11.83
N SER A 190 -9.84 -2.09 -11.53
CA SER A 190 -10.63 -3.30 -11.27
C SER A 190 -10.78 -4.15 -12.54
N GLU A 191 -10.33 -3.62 -13.67
CA GLU A 191 -10.29 -4.29 -14.96
C GLU A 191 -8.86 -4.78 -15.24
N PRO A 192 -8.69 -6.05 -15.64
CA PRO A 192 -7.38 -6.57 -16.02
C PRO A 192 -6.86 -5.75 -17.20
N ALA A 193 -5.67 -5.15 -17.05
CA ALA A 193 -5.00 -4.50 -18.16
C ALA A 193 -4.93 -5.49 -19.34
N ILE A 194 -5.49 -5.09 -20.48
CA ILE A 194 -5.48 -5.85 -21.73
C ILE A 194 -4.01 -6.09 -22.11
N GLY A 195 -3.52 -7.30 -21.85
CA GLY A 195 -2.12 -7.69 -22.10
C GLY A 195 -1.34 -8.18 -20.88
N CYS A 196 -1.87 -8.05 -19.66
CA CYS A 196 -1.27 -8.69 -18.49
C CYS A 196 -1.90 -10.06 -18.24
N THR A 197 -1.51 -11.04 -19.04
CA THR A 197 -1.69 -12.47 -18.75
C THR A 197 -0.76 -12.85 -17.59
N ILE A 198 -0.95 -12.24 -16.42
CA ILE A 198 -0.27 -12.66 -15.19
C ILE A 198 -0.91 -13.97 -14.78
N ARG A 199 -0.28 -15.08 -15.18
CA ARG A 199 -0.12 -16.31 -14.40
C ARG A 199 -1.34 -16.71 -13.55
N GLU A 200 -2.53 -16.73 -14.13
CA GLU A 200 -3.61 -17.56 -13.58
C GLU A 200 -3.13 -19.01 -13.49
N THR A 201 -2.21 -19.43 -14.36
CA THR A 201 -1.56 -20.74 -14.35
C THR A 201 -0.78 -21.07 -13.08
N CYS A 202 -0.06 -20.13 -12.44
CA CYS A 202 0.69 -20.49 -11.21
C CYS A 202 -0.21 -20.59 -9.96
N PHE A 203 -1.35 -19.91 -9.93
CA PHE A 203 -2.29 -20.02 -8.81
C PHE A 203 -3.28 -21.17 -9.01
N TYR A 204 -3.70 -21.42 -10.26
CA TYR A 204 -4.49 -22.61 -10.61
C TYR A 204 -3.68 -23.90 -10.50
N GLU A 205 -2.37 -23.93 -10.78
CA GLU A 205 -1.57 -25.13 -10.53
C GLU A 205 -1.52 -25.48 -9.04
N PHE A 206 -1.53 -24.49 -8.14
CA PHE A 206 -1.58 -24.74 -6.69
C PHE A 206 -2.95 -25.20 -6.18
N THR A 207 -4.05 -24.83 -6.84
CA THR A 207 -5.39 -25.33 -6.50
C THR A 207 -5.75 -26.63 -7.24
N CYS A 208 -5.25 -26.86 -8.47
CA CYS A 208 -5.50 -28.08 -9.24
C CYS A 208 -4.57 -29.25 -8.86
N ALA A 209 -3.33 -29.00 -8.41
CA ALA A 209 -2.46 -30.07 -7.87
C ALA A 209 -2.93 -30.62 -6.51
N ALA A 210 -4.07 -30.16 -5.98
CA ALA A 210 -4.70 -30.65 -4.76
C ALA A 210 -5.98 -31.47 -5.00
N VAL A 211 -6.36 -31.74 -6.25
CA VAL A 211 -7.55 -32.53 -6.62
C VAL A 211 -7.17 -33.76 -7.47
N SER A 212 -5.89 -34.15 -7.51
CA SER A 212 -5.42 -35.38 -8.18
C SER A 212 -4.87 -36.37 -7.16
#